data_AF-A0A9P0IKX9-F1
#
_entry.id   AF-A0A9P0IKX9-F1
#
_cell.length_a   1.000
_cell.length_b   1.000
_cell.length_c   1.000
_cell.angle_alpha   90.00
_cell.angle_beta   90.00
_cell.angle_gamma   90.00
#
_symmetry.space_group_name_H-M   'P 1'
#
loop_
_entity.id
_entity.type
_entity.pdbx_description
1 polymer ?
#
loop_
_entity_poly.entity_id
_entity_poly.type
_entity_poly.pdbx_seq_one_letter_code
_entity_poly.pdbx_strand_id
1 'polypeptide(L)'
;MNNSIKDSDTKIISDFLCDGGSMELLMTSIHGPYSIIYYDCEQQVLWVGRDPIGRISLLWNISTNKLIVTSVGHKDIPDLKEVPAIGLFRFDLNACKLVPQLYQWSHTRFDCDYDIPNELQYFKQTCIHHVTNPEDSILQQNDQLNMSELLSHQEFCKNVDSLIHYLSQSVQKRTTINPKACKMCEFKCDHAKIAILFSGGIDSALLALLASKYVESDEPIDLLNVSFEKPANSNNFECPDRQTCLNTLEELKTLCPTRRWNLIKIDIPNVELQQKRFDTIRHLIYPLKTVLDDSLGCSLWFASRGLGKCNGKSYKTPARVLLSGMGADELLGGYTRYRKILQRHGWQSLNEELDKDFSKIPSRNLGRDNRVCCDHGRQLRTPYLDENFVEFIRGLAPWQRLYIFNYVNNSW
;
A
#
# COMPACT_ATOMS: atom_id res chain seq x y z
N MET A 1 -23.24 4.23 8.14
CA MET A 1 -23.31 3.40 9.35
C MET A 1 -22.04 3.63 10.16
N ASN A 2 -22.10 4.50 11.17
CA ASN A 2 -20.96 4.71 12.06
C ASN A 2 -21.48 5.30 13.37
N ASN A 3 -21.73 4.41 14.32
CA ASN A 3 -21.64 4.63 15.76
C ASN A 3 -21.87 3.26 16.42
N SER A 4 -20.83 2.73 17.07
CA SER A 4 -20.84 1.45 17.79
C SER A 4 -20.79 0.17 16.92
N ILE A 5 -19.70 -0.02 16.18
CA ILE A 5 -19.24 -1.41 15.93
C ILE A 5 -18.50 -1.83 17.22
N LYS A 6 -19.27 -2.33 18.21
CA LYS A 6 -18.70 -3.00 19.41
C LYS A 6 -18.21 -4.42 19.08
N ASP A 7 -18.72 -4.98 17.99
CA ASP A 7 -18.39 -6.31 17.48
C ASP A 7 -17.30 -6.25 16.39
N SER A 8 -16.69 -7.37 16.02
CA SER A 8 -15.75 -7.40 14.90
C SER A 8 -16.49 -7.09 13.58
N ASP A 9 -15.87 -6.32 12.69
CA ASP A 9 -16.30 -6.16 11.29
C ASP A 9 -16.57 -7.50 10.57
N THR A 10 -15.75 -8.51 10.84
CA THR A 10 -15.92 -9.87 10.31
C THR A 10 -17.20 -10.53 10.82
N LYS A 11 -17.64 -10.22 12.05
CA LYS A 11 -18.91 -10.72 12.57
C LYS A 11 -20.10 -10.11 11.81
N ILE A 12 -20.03 -8.81 11.49
CA ILE A 12 -21.09 -8.14 10.70
C ILE A 12 -21.21 -8.79 9.32
N ILE A 13 -20.08 -9.10 8.68
CA ILE A 13 -20.05 -9.82 7.41
C ILE A 13 -20.68 -11.21 7.56
N SER A 14 -20.25 -11.98 8.58
CA SER A 14 -20.76 -13.33 8.82
C SER A 14 -22.27 -13.34 9.08
N ASP A 15 -22.77 -12.45 9.93
CA ASP A 15 -24.19 -12.38 10.28
C ASP A 15 -25.03 -12.05 9.03
N PHE A 16 -24.60 -11.08 8.22
CA PHE A 16 -25.29 -10.72 6.97
C PHE A 16 -25.36 -11.90 5.97
N LEU A 17 -24.28 -12.68 5.84
CA LEU A 17 -24.26 -13.83 4.95
C LEU A 17 -25.13 -14.98 5.48
N CYS A 18 -25.13 -15.22 6.80
CA CYS A 18 -26.00 -16.20 7.45
C CYS A 18 -27.49 -15.85 7.30
N ASP A 19 -27.83 -14.57 7.24
CA ASP A 19 -29.21 -14.09 7.04
C ASP A 19 -29.66 -14.16 5.55
N GLY A 20 -28.90 -14.85 4.69
CA GLY A 20 -29.21 -15.02 3.27
C GLY A 20 -28.77 -13.86 2.38
N GLY A 21 -27.91 -12.98 2.90
CA GLY A 21 -27.33 -11.88 2.14
C GLY A 21 -26.43 -12.35 0.98
N SER A 22 -26.40 -11.57 -0.10
CA SER A 22 -25.54 -11.87 -1.25
C SER A 22 -24.07 -11.52 -0.96
N MET A 23 -23.19 -12.52 -1.08
CA MET A 23 -21.74 -12.37 -0.97
C MET A 23 -21.18 -11.33 -1.94
N GLU A 24 -21.61 -11.38 -3.20
CA GLU A 24 -21.13 -10.45 -4.24
C GLU A 24 -21.51 -9.01 -3.96
N LEU A 25 -22.79 -8.76 -3.61
CA LEU A 25 -23.28 -7.41 -3.32
C LEU A 25 -22.63 -6.84 -2.06
N LEU A 26 -22.50 -7.66 -1.02
CA LEU A 26 -21.85 -7.26 0.23
C LEU A 26 -20.39 -6.85 -0.03
N MET A 27 -19.59 -7.75 -0.60
CA MET A 27 -18.15 -7.51 -0.72
C MET A 27 -17.81 -6.38 -1.70
N THR A 28 -18.67 -6.13 -2.70
CA THR A 28 -18.55 -4.96 -3.59
C THR A 28 -18.77 -3.64 -2.86
N SER A 29 -19.56 -3.62 -1.77
CA SER A 29 -19.88 -2.41 -1.00
C SER A 29 -18.85 -2.08 0.08
N ILE A 30 -17.97 -3.01 0.43
CA ILE A 30 -17.00 -2.84 1.53
C ILE A 30 -15.81 -2.02 1.04
N HIS A 31 -15.57 -0.90 1.72
CA HIS A 31 -14.35 -0.10 1.56
C HIS A 31 -13.38 -0.44 2.69
N GLY A 32 -12.21 -0.93 2.34
CA GLY A 32 -11.17 -1.31 3.29
C GLY A 32 -10.41 -2.56 2.87
N PRO A 33 -9.25 -2.81 3.50
CA PRO A 33 -8.41 -3.95 3.17
C PRO A 33 -9.01 -5.24 3.75
N TYR A 34 -9.14 -6.28 2.92
CA TYR A 34 -9.59 -7.61 3.36
C TYR A 34 -9.03 -8.72 2.47
N SER A 35 -8.93 -9.91 3.04
CA SER A 35 -8.95 -11.16 2.29
C SER A 35 -9.96 -12.09 2.97
N ILE A 36 -10.67 -12.88 2.17
CA ILE A 36 -11.81 -13.66 2.66
C ILE A 36 -11.74 -15.10 2.16
N ILE A 37 -12.05 -16.01 3.07
CA ILE A 37 -12.36 -17.41 2.82
C ILE A 37 -13.68 -17.66 3.53
N TYR A 38 -14.74 -17.91 2.77
CA TYR A 38 -16.08 -18.14 3.32
C TYR A 38 -16.62 -19.45 2.78
N TYR A 39 -16.95 -20.38 3.68
CA TYR A 39 -17.55 -21.66 3.33
C TYR A 39 -19.04 -21.61 3.62
N ASP A 40 -19.84 -21.68 2.56
CA ASP A 40 -21.28 -21.86 2.63
C ASP A 40 -21.58 -23.37 2.65
N CYS A 41 -21.93 -23.87 3.82
CA CYS A 41 -22.22 -25.29 4.02
C CYS A 41 -23.57 -25.72 3.46
N GLU A 42 -24.53 -24.82 3.28
CA GLU A 42 -25.85 -25.17 2.72
C GLU A 42 -25.74 -25.33 1.21
N GLN A 43 -25.03 -24.41 0.55
CA GLN A 43 -24.79 -24.46 -0.89
C GLN A 43 -23.59 -25.32 -1.29
N GLN A 44 -22.81 -25.80 -0.31
CA GLN A 44 -21.55 -26.53 -0.53
C GLN A 44 -20.57 -25.77 -1.43
N VAL A 45 -20.40 -24.47 -1.17
CA VAL A 45 -19.49 -23.63 -1.95
C VAL A 45 -18.47 -22.89 -1.09
N LEU A 46 -17.27 -22.71 -1.65
CA LEU A 46 -16.22 -21.93 -1.04
C LEU A 46 -16.00 -20.64 -1.83
N TRP A 47 -16.06 -19.51 -1.14
CA TRP A 47 -15.74 -18.20 -1.68
C TRP A 47 -14.36 -17.77 -1.22
N VAL A 48 -13.54 -17.32 -2.16
CA VAL A 48 -12.16 -16.88 -1.94
C VAL A 48 -11.96 -15.54 -2.63
N GLY A 49 -11.38 -14.55 -1.96
CA GLY A 49 -11.15 -13.26 -2.59
C GLY A 49 -10.35 -12.29 -1.74
N ARG A 50 -10.05 -11.13 -2.33
CA ARG A 50 -9.28 -10.04 -1.72
C ARG A 50 -9.93 -8.72 -2.06
N ASP A 51 -9.67 -7.69 -1.28
CA ASP A 51 -10.13 -6.34 -1.60
C ASP A 51 -9.65 -5.90 -2.99
N PRO A 52 -10.34 -4.94 -3.65
CA PRO A 52 -10.07 -4.66 -5.06
C PRO A 52 -8.68 -4.06 -5.35
N ILE A 53 -7.99 -3.54 -4.32
CA ILE A 53 -6.61 -3.07 -4.43
C ILE A 53 -5.62 -4.20 -4.07
N GLY A 54 -6.10 -5.28 -3.43
CA GLY A 54 -5.28 -6.41 -3.01
C GLY A 54 -4.30 -6.04 -1.90
N ARG A 55 -4.77 -5.38 -0.85
CA ARG A 55 -3.93 -4.90 0.27
C ARG A 55 -3.59 -6.00 1.27
N ILE A 56 -4.51 -6.95 1.50
CA ILE A 56 -4.25 -8.11 2.38
C ILE A 56 -3.86 -9.30 1.53
N SER A 57 -2.81 -10.04 1.92
CA SER A 57 -2.38 -11.19 1.15
C SER A 57 -3.37 -12.36 1.22
N LEU A 58 -3.50 -13.05 0.09
CA LEU A 58 -4.10 -14.36 0.02
C LEU A 58 -3.43 -15.11 -1.13
N LEU A 59 -2.95 -16.31 -0.84
CA LEU A 59 -2.32 -17.21 -1.79
C LEU A 59 -3.22 -18.42 -1.99
N TRP A 60 -3.12 -19.01 -3.18
CA TRP A 60 -3.76 -20.29 -3.47
C TRP A 60 -2.86 -21.22 -4.27
N ASN A 61 -3.16 -22.51 -4.18
CA ASN A 61 -2.71 -23.51 -5.14
C ASN A 61 -3.94 -24.33 -5.52
N ILE A 62 -4.24 -24.36 -6.82
CA ILE A 62 -5.40 -25.05 -7.37
C ILE A 62 -4.90 -26.22 -8.20
N SER A 63 -5.39 -27.41 -7.88
CA SER A 63 -5.21 -28.63 -8.65
C SER A 63 -6.57 -29.29 -8.87
N THR A 64 -6.64 -30.36 -9.67
CA THR A 64 -7.92 -30.97 -10.08
C THR A 64 -8.85 -31.26 -8.89
N ASN A 65 -8.32 -31.80 -7.79
CA ASN A 65 -9.09 -32.26 -6.63
C ASN A 65 -8.61 -31.65 -5.30
N LYS A 66 -7.70 -30.68 -5.33
CA LYS A 66 -7.16 -30.06 -4.10
C LYS A 66 -7.01 -28.57 -4.30
N LEU A 67 -7.55 -27.83 -3.35
CA LEU A 67 -7.41 -26.39 -3.21
C LEU A 67 -6.68 -26.09 -1.89
N ILE A 68 -5.60 -25.32 -1.97
CA ILE A 68 -4.95 -24.72 -0.80
C ILE A 68 -5.24 -23.23 -0.87
N VAL A 69 -5.68 -22.63 0.23
CA VAL A 69 -5.80 -21.18 0.38
C VAL A 69 -5.13 -20.76 1.69
N THR A 70 -4.24 -19.78 1.66
CA THR A 70 -3.44 -19.38 2.82
C THR A 70 -3.01 -17.91 2.71
N SER A 71 -2.92 -17.18 3.83
CA SER A 71 -2.40 -15.80 3.82
C SER A 71 -0.88 -15.73 3.67
N VAL A 72 -0.16 -16.82 3.96
CA VAL A 72 1.31 -16.88 3.94
C VAL A 72 1.78 -18.13 3.23
N GLY A 73 2.80 -17.98 2.40
CA GLY A 73 3.42 -19.07 1.65
C GLY A 73 4.68 -19.61 2.32
N HIS A 74 5.11 -20.78 1.88
CA HIS A 74 6.44 -21.31 2.17
C HIS A 74 7.06 -21.75 0.85
N LYS A 75 8.33 -21.41 0.59
CA LYS A 75 8.99 -21.72 -0.69
C LYS A 75 8.98 -23.23 -1.07
N ASP A 76 8.87 -24.10 -0.06
CA ASP A 76 8.86 -25.56 -0.23
C ASP A 76 7.46 -26.09 -0.58
N ILE A 77 6.41 -25.26 -0.49
CA ILE A 77 5.09 -25.56 -1.02
C ILE A 77 5.08 -25.06 -2.47
N PRO A 78 5.15 -25.94 -3.47
CA PRO A 78 5.24 -25.52 -4.86
C PRO A 78 3.94 -24.86 -5.32
N ASP A 79 4.08 -24.03 -6.36
CA ASP A 79 2.98 -23.51 -7.16
C ASP A 79 1.90 -22.74 -6.40
N LEU A 80 2.23 -22.12 -5.25
CA LEU A 80 1.38 -21.07 -4.70
C LEU A 80 1.45 -19.84 -5.61
N LYS A 81 0.29 -19.26 -5.86
CA LYS A 81 0.12 -17.99 -6.59
C LYS A 81 -0.67 -17.02 -5.74
N GLU A 82 -0.48 -15.73 -5.94
CA GLU A 82 -1.32 -14.74 -5.27
C GLU A 82 -2.74 -14.85 -5.86
N VAL A 83 -3.76 -14.82 -5.00
CA VAL A 83 -5.14 -14.70 -5.46
C VAL A 83 -5.28 -13.34 -6.16
N PRO A 84 -5.73 -13.29 -7.42
CA PRO A 84 -5.90 -12.04 -8.15
C PRO A 84 -6.91 -11.12 -7.47
N ALA A 85 -6.60 -9.82 -7.39
CA ALA A 85 -7.47 -8.80 -6.79
C ALA A 85 -8.54 -8.27 -7.78
N ILE A 86 -9.11 -9.15 -8.60
CA ILE A 86 -10.05 -8.79 -9.68
C ILE A 86 -11.50 -9.18 -9.38
N GLY A 87 -11.74 -9.89 -8.29
CA GLY A 87 -13.07 -10.34 -7.92
C GLY A 87 -13.07 -11.34 -6.78
N LEU A 88 -14.23 -11.95 -6.59
CA LEU A 88 -14.42 -13.13 -5.77
C LEU A 88 -14.37 -14.39 -6.65
N PHE A 89 -13.84 -15.47 -6.11
CA PHE A 89 -13.80 -16.77 -6.75
C PHE A 89 -14.65 -17.75 -5.97
N ARG A 90 -15.67 -18.30 -6.63
CA ARG A 90 -16.57 -19.32 -6.08
C ARG A 90 -16.14 -20.69 -6.56
N PHE A 91 -15.99 -21.64 -5.65
CA PHE A 91 -15.72 -23.04 -5.94
C PHE A 91 -16.93 -23.86 -5.53
N ASP A 92 -17.49 -24.62 -6.46
CA ASP A 92 -18.49 -25.65 -6.16
C ASP A 92 -17.79 -26.90 -5.65
N LEU A 93 -18.05 -27.27 -4.39
CA LEU A 93 -17.40 -28.42 -3.74
C LEU A 93 -18.07 -29.75 -4.09
N ASN A 94 -19.26 -29.74 -4.71
CA ASN A 94 -19.90 -30.93 -5.25
C ASN A 94 -19.39 -31.27 -6.66
N ALA A 95 -18.71 -30.33 -7.33
CA ALA A 95 -18.17 -30.55 -8.66
C ALA A 95 -17.01 -31.57 -8.64
N CYS A 96 -16.91 -32.36 -9.72
CA CYS A 96 -15.83 -33.33 -9.88
C CYS A 96 -14.43 -32.68 -10.02
N LYS A 97 -14.37 -31.38 -10.34
CA LYS A 97 -13.14 -30.60 -10.47
C LYS A 97 -13.31 -29.25 -9.79
N LEU A 98 -12.29 -28.82 -9.06
CA LEU A 98 -12.27 -27.51 -8.41
C LEU A 98 -11.84 -26.44 -9.42
N VAL A 99 -12.81 -25.89 -10.14
CA VAL A 99 -12.61 -24.76 -11.06
C VAL A 99 -13.24 -23.51 -10.45
N PRO A 100 -12.49 -22.40 -10.29
CA PRO A 100 -13.05 -21.17 -9.75
C PRO A 100 -13.94 -20.47 -10.78
N GLN A 101 -15.15 -20.12 -10.35
CA GLN A 101 -16.04 -19.19 -11.03
C GLN A 101 -15.73 -17.76 -10.54
N LEU A 102 -15.35 -16.88 -11.47
CA LEU A 102 -15.00 -15.49 -11.15
C LEU A 102 -16.24 -14.59 -11.13
N TYR A 103 -16.39 -13.84 -10.04
CA TYR A 103 -17.32 -12.73 -9.87
C TYR A 103 -16.52 -11.44 -9.79
N GLN A 104 -16.44 -10.74 -10.92
CA GLN A 104 -15.58 -9.58 -11.09
C GLN A 104 -16.08 -8.38 -10.28
N TRP A 105 -15.13 -7.57 -9.80
CA TRP A 105 -15.50 -6.28 -9.23
C TRP A 105 -16.12 -5.38 -10.31
N SER A 106 -17.10 -4.57 -9.92
CA SER A 106 -17.82 -3.68 -10.84
C SER A 106 -16.91 -2.74 -11.63
N HIS A 107 -15.78 -2.33 -11.04
CA HIS A 107 -14.77 -1.45 -11.62
C HIS A 107 -13.63 -2.19 -12.34
N THR A 108 -13.68 -3.52 -12.43
CA THR A 108 -12.68 -4.38 -13.09
C THR A 108 -13.29 -5.24 -14.20
N ARG A 109 -14.44 -4.82 -14.78
CA ARG A 109 -15.14 -5.60 -15.81
C ARG A 109 -14.26 -5.83 -17.04
N PHE A 110 -14.12 -7.09 -17.46
CA PHE A 110 -13.45 -7.49 -18.69
C PHE A 110 -14.45 -8.11 -19.68
N ASP A 111 -14.26 -7.86 -20.97
CA ASP A 111 -15.08 -8.44 -22.06
C ASP A 111 -14.66 -9.88 -22.44
N CYS A 112 -13.81 -10.56 -21.64
CA CYS A 112 -13.35 -11.92 -21.94
C CYS A 112 -13.50 -12.90 -20.76
N ASP A 113 -13.78 -14.17 -21.08
CA ASP A 113 -13.80 -15.29 -20.13
C ASP A 113 -12.41 -15.45 -19.51
N TYR A 114 -12.33 -15.34 -18.17
CA TYR A 114 -11.08 -15.37 -17.43
C TYR A 114 -10.48 -16.80 -17.41
N ASP A 115 -9.35 -17.01 -18.08
CA ASP A 115 -8.60 -18.27 -18.05
C ASP A 115 -7.45 -18.18 -17.03
N ILE A 116 -7.55 -18.99 -15.98
CA ILE A 116 -6.68 -19.02 -14.78
C ILE A 116 -5.18 -19.31 -15.05
N PRO A 117 -4.71 -19.80 -16.23
CA PRO A 117 -3.27 -20.00 -16.45
C PRO A 117 -2.47 -18.75 -16.83
N ASN A 118 -3.08 -17.70 -17.40
CA ASN A 118 -2.34 -16.55 -17.94
C ASN A 118 -2.51 -15.30 -17.07
N GLU A 119 -1.77 -15.26 -15.95
CA GLU A 119 -1.54 -14.03 -15.20
C GLU A 119 -0.81 -13.02 -16.08
N LEU A 120 -1.56 -12.07 -16.67
CA LEU A 120 -1.18 -10.71 -17.05
C LEU A 120 -2.13 -10.24 -18.15
N GLN A 121 -3.37 -9.86 -17.81
CA GLN A 121 -4.14 -9.04 -18.74
C GLN A 121 -5.03 -8.03 -18.01
N TYR A 122 -4.46 -6.83 -17.91
CA TYR A 122 -5.05 -5.50 -17.99
C TYR A 122 -6.35 -5.22 -17.25
N PHE A 123 -6.24 -4.51 -16.11
CA PHE A 123 -7.29 -3.61 -15.64
C PHE A 123 -7.53 -2.52 -16.70
N LYS A 124 -8.62 -2.61 -17.46
CA LYS A 124 -9.23 -1.42 -18.06
C LYS A 124 -10.31 -0.94 -17.10
N GLN A 125 -9.97 0.04 -16.26
CA GLN A 125 -11.03 0.88 -15.73
C GLN A 125 -11.56 1.66 -16.94
N THR A 126 -12.84 1.54 -17.24
CA THR A 126 -13.52 2.26 -18.34
C THR A 126 -13.66 3.75 -18.06
N CYS A 127 -12.66 4.38 -17.42
CA CYS A 127 -12.42 5.80 -17.60
C CYS A 127 -11.65 5.93 -18.91
N ILE A 128 -12.36 5.78 -20.03
CA ILE A 128 -11.86 6.23 -21.33
C ILE A 128 -11.84 7.76 -21.24
N HIS A 129 -10.85 8.31 -20.54
CA HIS A 129 -10.37 9.61 -20.92
C HIS A 129 -9.77 9.39 -22.29
N HIS A 130 -10.48 9.80 -23.34
CA HIS A 130 -9.78 10.18 -24.54
C HIS A 130 -8.79 11.25 -24.10
N VAL A 131 -7.54 10.84 -23.86
CA VAL A 131 -6.44 11.75 -23.61
C VAL A 131 -6.20 12.43 -24.95
N THR A 132 -7.02 13.43 -25.27
CA THR A 132 -6.61 14.43 -26.23
C THR A 132 -5.31 15.00 -25.67
N ASN A 133 -4.29 15.07 -26.52
CA ASN A 133 -3.07 15.77 -26.14
C ASN A 133 -3.46 17.17 -25.62
N PRO A 134 -2.63 17.81 -24.79
CA PRO A 134 -2.85 19.16 -24.26
C PRO A 134 -3.06 20.30 -25.28
N GLU A 135 -3.47 20.04 -26.51
CA GLU A 135 -3.88 21.04 -27.50
C GLU A 135 -4.91 22.02 -26.93
N ASP A 136 -5.69 21.61 -25.92
CA ASP A 136 -6.63 22.46 -25.18
C ASP A 136 -6.21 22.75 -23.71
N SER A 137 -5.01 22.36 -23.27
CA SER A 137 -4.57 22.51 -21.88
C SER A 137 -3.56 23.65 -21.68
N ILE A 138 -3.62 24.26 -20.50
CA ILE A 138 -2.77 25.35 -19.98
C ILE A 138 -1.26 25.14 -20.24
N LEU A 139 -0.84 23.89 -20.44
CA LEU A 139 0.55 23.52 -20.73
C LEU A 139 1.06 23.92 -22.12
N GLN A 140 0.19 24.15 -23.12
CA GLN A 140 0.65 24.65 -24.42
C GLN A 140 0.90 26.16 -24.44
N GLN A 141 0.21 26.93 -23.60
CA GLN A 141 0.33 28.38 -23.63
C GLN A 141 1.61 28.89 -22.96
N ASN A 142 2.29 28.07 -22.15
CA ASN A 142 3.49 28.48 -21.43
C ASN A 142 4.39 27.27 -21.13
N ASP A 143 5.43 27.06 -21.95
CA ASP A 143 6.56 26.16 -21.69
C ASP A 143 7.35 26.50 -20.39
N GLN A 144 6.84 27.42 -19.57
CA GLN A 144 7.48 28.06 -18.42
C GLN A 144 6.57 28.26 -17.19
N LEU A 145 5.38 27.64 -17.11
CA LEU A 145 4.53 27.81 -15.91
C LEU A 145 5.26 27.34 -14.66
N ASN A 146 5.70 28.26 -13.81
CA ASN A 146 6.34 27.89 -12.55
C ASN A 146 5.28 27.37 -11.55
N MET A 147 5.73 26.72 -10.48
CA MET A 147 4.82 26.13 -9.48
C MET A 147 3.84 27.16 -8.89
N SER A 148 4.27 28.41 -8.72
CA SER A 148 3.43 29.48 -8.18
C SER A 148 2.27 29.83 -9.12
N GLU A 149 2.50 29.81 -10.43
CA GLU A 149 1.47 30.05 -11.43
C GLU A 149 0.46 28.89 -11.49
N LEU A 150 0.93 27.65 -11.42
CA LEU A 150 0.04 26.48 -11.29
C LEU A 150 -0.82 26.54 -10.03
N LEU A 151 -0.21 26.94 -8.90
CA LEU A 151 -0.91 27.17 -7.62
C LEU A 151 -1.75 28.46 -7.59
N SER A 152 -1.83 29.20 -8.69
CA SER A 152 -2.83 30.27 -8.87
C SER A 152 -3.99 29.84 -9.78
N HIS A 153 -3.82 28.75 -10.53
CA HIS A 153 -4.86 28.22 -11.39
C HIS A 153 -5.97 27.54 -10.59
N GLN A 154 -7.21 28.03 -10.72
CA GLN A 154 -8.34 27.61 -9.89
C GLN A 154 -8.58 26.10 -9.87
N GLU A 155 -8.42 25.43 -11.02
CA GLU A 155 -8.60 23.98 -11.12
C GLU A 155 -7.50 23.21 -10.36
N PHE A 156 -6.23 23.62 -10.51
CA PHE A 156 -5.11 22.97 -9.83
C PHE A 156 -5.23 23.17 -8.31
N CYS A 157 -5.58 24.38 -7.85
CA CYS A 157 -5.79 24.63 -6.43
C CYS A 157 -6.92 23.77 -5.86
N LYS A 158 -8.07 23.70 -6.53
CA LYS A 158 -9.18 22.82 -6.12
C LYS A 158 -8.77 21.35 -6.06
N ASN A 159 -7.95 20.89 -7.01
CA ASN A 159 -7.46 19.52 -7.03
C ASN A 159 -6.45 19.25 -5.91
N VAL A 160 -5.58 20.21 -5.58
CA VAL A 160 -4.67 20.14 -4.43
C VAL A 160 -5.45 20.10 -3.12
N ASP A 161 -6.46 20.95 -2.94
CA ASP A 161 -7.33 20.94 -1.76
C ASP A 161 -8.05 19.60 -1.61
N SER A 162 -8.56 19.06 -2.72
CA SER A 162 -9.23 17.75 -2.76
C SER A 162 -8.26 16.61 -2.44
N LEU A 163 -7.03 16.65 -2.97
CA LEU A 163 -5.97 15.70 -2.66
C LEU A 163 -5.65 15.69 -1.17
N ILE A 164 -5.43 16.86 -0.57
CA ILE A 164 -5.18 17.01 0.86
C ILE A 164 -6.38 16.50 1.65
N HIS A 165 -7.61 16.84 1.26
CA HIS A 165 -8.83 16.40 1.92
C HIS A 165 -8.95 14.87 1.96
N TYR A 166 -8.87 14.21 0.82
CA TYR A 166 -9.01 12.74 0.74
C TYR A 166 -7.87 12.01 1.45
N LEU A 167 -6.62 12.48 1.31
CA LEU A 167 -5.50 11.87 2.02
C LEU A 167 -5.61 12.06 3.54
N SER A 168 -6.04 13.25 3.99
CA SER A 168 -6.26 13.54 5.40
C SER A 168 -7.35 12.65 6.00
N GLN A 169 -8.48 12.47 5.31
CA GLN A 169 -9.54 11.54 5.72
C GLN A 169 -9.04 10.09 5.76
N SER A 170 -8.25 9.68 4.76
CA SER A 170 -7.65 8.34 4.69
C SER A 170 -6.74 8.07 5.89
N VAL A 171 -5.88 9.04 6.24
CA VAL A 171 -4.99 8.96 7.42
C VAL A 171 -5.79 8.97 8.72
N GLN A 172 -6.81 9.83 8.84
CA GLN A 172 -7.69 9.87 10.01
C GLN A 172 -8.31 8.50 10.30
N LYS A 173 -8.99 7.88 9.32
CA LYS A 173 -9.58 6.54 9.47
C LYS A 173 -8.54 5.52 9.95
N ARG A 174 -7.35 5.54 9.35
CA ARG A 174 -6.25 4.60 9.62
C ARG A 174 -5.49 4.87 10.92
N THR A 175 -5.67 6.01 11.55
CA THR A 175 -5.01 6.36 12.83
C THR A 175 -5.96 6.33 14.03
N THR A 176 -7.28 6.40 13.79
CA THR A 176 -8.31 6.45 14.85
C THR A 176 -9.05 5.13 15.04
N ILE A 177 -9.15 4.29 14.00
CA ILE A 177 -9.78 2.96 14.08
C ILE A 177 -8.71 1.94 14.50
N ASN A 178 -8.36 1.93 15.78
CA ASN A 178 -7.35 1.05 16.37
C ASN A 178 -7.68 0.72 17.83
N PRO A 179 -7.15 -0.40 18.37
CA PRO A 179 -7.25 -0.67 19.79
C PRO A 179 -6.65 0.48 20.62
N LYS A 180 -7.31 0.82 21.73
CA LYS A 180 -6.82 1.84 22.68
C LYS A 180 -5.58 1.40 23.47
N ALA A 181 -5.16 0.15 23.33
CA ALA A 181 -3.96 -0.42 23.94
C ALA A 181 -2.89 -0.69 22.88
N CYS A 182 -1.61 -0.46 23.22
CA CYS A 182 -0.50 -0.84 22.36
C CYS A 182 -0.32 -2.38 22.33
N LYS A 183 0.71 -2.89 21.64
CA LYS A 183 0.96 -4.34 21.54
C LYS A 183 1.37 -4.98 22.87
N MET A 184 1.92 -4.20 23.80
CA MET A 184 2.47 -4.67 25.07
C MET A 184 1.53 -4.49 26.27
N CYS A 185 0.43 -3.76 26.10
CA CYS A 185 -0.51 -3.44 27.18
C CYS A 185 -1.87 -4.09 26.90
N GLU A 186 -2.57 -4.46 27.98
CA GLU A 186 -3.94 -4.98 27.91
C GLU A 186 -4.98 -3.85 27.90
N PHE A 187 -4.69 -2.74 28.58
CA PHE A 187 -5.56 -1.58 28.73
C PHE A 187 -5.01 -0.32 28.06
N LYS A 188 -5.78 0.78 28.10
CA LYS A 188 -5.37 2.08 27.57
C LYS A 188 -4.00 2.47 28.14
N CYS A 189 -3.08 2.86 27.26
CA CYS A 189 -1.75 3.33 27.61
C CYS A 189 -1.39 4.57 26.78
N ASP A 190 -0.34 5.27 27.16
CA ASP A 190 0.21 6.46 26.46
C ASP A 190 1.35 6.10 25.48
N HIS A 191 1.68 4.80 25.33
CA HIS A 191 2.66 4.32 24.37
C HIS A 191 2.22 4.56 22.90
N ALA A 192 3.19 4.59 21.99
CA ALA A 192 2.95 4.66 20.55
C ALA A 192 2.09 3.49 20.07
N LYS A 193 0.96 3.80 19.43
CA LYS A 193 0.07 2.81 18.79
C LYS A 193 0.22 2.80 17.28
N ILE A 194 0.63 3.93 16.72
CA ILE A 194 0.91 4.17 15.32
C ILE A 194 2.42 4.33 15.14
N ALA A 195 2.97 3.60 14.18
CA ALA A 195 4.29 3.86 13.66
C ALA A 195 4.22 4.11 12.14
N ILE A 196 5.23 4.78 11.61
CA ILE A 196 5.32 5.13 10.19
C ILE A 196 6.61 4.55 9.65
N LEU A 197 6.52 3.85 8.53
CA LEU A 197 7.68 3.42 7.76
C LEU A 197 8.25 4.67 7.08
N PHE A 198 9.32 5.21 7.66
CA PHE A 198 9.72 6.59 7.48
C PHE A 198 11.09 6.68 6.79
N SER A 199 11.08 6.90 5.48
CA SER A 199 12.29 7.16 4.70
C SER A 199 12.73 8.62 4.77
N GLY A 200 11.85 9.54 5.19
CA GLY A 200 12.04 10.98 5.06
C GLY A 200 11.61 11.53 3.70
N GLY A 201 11.33 10.67 2.72
CA GLY A 201 10.73 11.09 1.45
C GLY A 201 9.34 11.71 1.68
N ILE A 202 8.92 12.54 0.72
CA ILE A 202 7.68 13.35 0.79
C ILE A 202 6.45 12.52 1.16
N ASP A 203 6.34 11.30 0.64
CA ASP A 203 5.18 10.44 0.91
C ASP A 203 5.08 10.09 2.40
N SER A 204 6.17 9.60 2.98
CA SER A 204 6.21 9.27 4.41
C SER A 204 6.14 10.52 5.31
N ALA A 205 6.65 11.66 4.83
CA ALA A 205 6.59 12.94 5.51
C ALA A 205 5.15 13.48 5.62
N LEU A 206 4.40 13.43 4.52
CA LEU A 206 2.99 13.83 4.50
C LEU A 206 2.15 12.93 5.40
N LEU A 207 2.39 11.62 5.40
CA LEU A 207 1.70 10.72 6.32
C LEU A 207 2.02 11.04 7.78
N ALA A 208 3.26 11.37 8.12
CA ALA A 208 3.65 11.80 9.46
C ALA A 208 2.94 13.09 9.86
N LEU A 209 3.00 14.12 9.01
CA LEU A 209 2.36 15.40 9.26
C LEU A 209 0.85 15.26 9.46
N LEU A 210 0.17 14.46 8.62
CA LEU A 210 -1.27 14.24 8.76
C LEU A 210 -1.61 13.37 9.98
N ALA A 211 -0.81 12.34 10.28
CA ALA A 211 -1.02 11.51 11.47
C ALA A 211 -0.92 12.33 12.76
N SER A 212 -0.04 13.34 12.81
CA SER A 212 0.09 14.23 13.98
C SER A 212 -1.20 14.96 14.34
N LYS A 213 -2.10 15.18 13.37
CA LYS A 213 -3.39 15.86 13.56
C LYS A 213 -4.44 14.96 14.23
N TYR A 214 -4.33 13.65 14.05
CA TYR A 214 -5.41 12.71 14.40
C TYR A 214 -5.04 11.71 15.49
N VAL A 215 -3.75 11.41 15.67
CA VAL A 215 -3.29 10.67 16.85
C VAL A 215 -3.46 11.55 18.08
N GLU A 216 -3.90 11.00 19.21
CA GLU A 216 -4.06 11.75 20.48
C GLU A 216 -2.77 12.48 20.86
N SER A 217 -2.88 13.71 21.36
CA SER A 217 -1.74 14.63 21.51
C SER A 217 -0.70 14.16 22.55
N ASP A 218 -1.13 13.38 23.54
CA ASP A 218 -0.27 12.76 24.56
C ASP A 218 0.47 11.52 24.03
N GLU A 219 0.02 10.90 22.95
CA GLU A 219 0.63 9.72 22.38
C GLU A 219 1.83 10.05 21.46
N PRO A 220 2.95 9.33 21.55
CA PRO A 220 4.03 9.50 20.60
C PRO A 220 3.71 8.83 19.26
N ILE A 221 4.33 9.33 18.19
CA ILE A 221 4.37 8.66 16.89
C ILE A 221 5.79 8.14 16.64
N ASP A 222 5.88 6.85 16.37
CA ASP A 222 7.16 6.19 16.10
C ASP A 222 7.48 6.26 14.60
N LEU A 223 8.67 6.75 14.25
CA LEU A 223 9.19 6.82 12.89
C LEU A 223 10.26 5.75 12.73
N LEU A 224 10.03 4.80 11.82
CA LEU A 224 10.89 3.63 11.64
C LEU A 224 11.74 3.82 10.39
N ASN A 225 13.05 3.99 10.57
CA ASN A 225 13.99 4.15 9.47
C ASN A 225 15.05 3.04 9.53
N VAL A 226 15.13 2.25 8.46
CA VAL A 226 16.04 1.11 8.33
C VAL A 226 17.27 1.47 7.51
N SER A 227 18.42 0.95 7.92
CA SER A 227 19.68 1.08 7.17
C SER A 227 20.48 -0.21 7.27
N PHE A 228 21.11 -0.59 6.16
CA PHE A 228 21.90 -1.81 6.06
C PHE A 228 23.39 -1.50 6.08
N GLU A 229 24.16 -2.37 6.72
CA GLU A 229 25.62 -2.26 6.75
C GLU A 229 26.21 -2.24 5.33
N LYS A 230 27.08 -1.26 5.06
CA LYS A 230 27.77 -1.18 3.78
C LYS A 230 28.87 -2.24 3.68
N PRO A 231 28.99 -2.96 2.54
CA PRO A 231 30.02 -3.98 2.36
C PRO A 231 31.45 -3.46 2.52
N ALA A 232 31.69 -2.19 2.17
CA ALA A 232 33.03 -1.61 2.15
C ALA A 232 33.55 -1.21 3.54
N ASN A 233 32.69 -1.00 4.53
CA ASN A 233 33.06 -0.50 5.87
C ASN A 233 32.15 -1.12 6.94
N SER A 234 32.70 -2.02 7.76
CA SER A 234 31.98 -2.63 8.89
C SER A 234 31.45 -1.57 9.85
N ASN A 235 30.25 -1.78 10.40
CA ASN A 235 29.53 -0.86 11.29
C ASN A 235 29.19 0.51 10.69
N ASN A 236 29.19 0.66 9.37
CA ASN A 236 28.72 1.87 8.69
C ASN A 236 27.29 1.68 8.15
N PHE A 237 26.35 2.42 8.74
CA PHE A 237 24.91 2.40 8.42
C PHE A 237 24.43 3.73 7.82
N GLU A 238 25.34 4.66 7.52
CA GLU A 238 24.98 5.96 6.95
C GLU A 238 24.53 5.81 5.50
N CYS A 239 23.32 6.24 5.18
CA CYS A 239 22.77 6.23 3.82
C CYS A 239 22.04 7.54 3.52
N PRO A 240 21.85 7.89 2.23
CA PRO A 240 21.10 9.09 1.85
C PRO A 240 19.72 9.16 2.52
N ASP A 241 19.00 8.04 2.56
CA ASP A 241 17.68 7.94 3.21
C ASP A 241 17.74 8.25 4.71
N ARG A 242 18.83 7.89 5.42
CA ARG A 242 19.03 8.24 6.83
C ARG A 242 19.12 9.75 7.00
N GLN A 243 19.87 10.42 6.12
CA GLN A 243 20.04 11.87 6.19
C GLN A 243 18.74 12.60 5.86
N THR A 244 18.04 12.18 4.80
CA THR A 244 16.71 12.72 4.46
C THR A 244 15.75 12.56 5.63
N CYS A 245 15.68 11.36 6.23
CA CYS A 245 14.89 11.09 7.42
C CYS A 245 15.18 12.05 8.59
N LEU A 246 16.46 12.36 8.85
CA LEU A 246 16.84 13.28 9.92
C LEU A 246 16.40 14.72 9.61
N ASN A 247 16.61 15.18 8.38
CA ASN A 247 16.22 16.53 7.96
C ASN A 247 14.70 16.72 8.05
N THR A 248 13.93 15.77 7.51
CA THR A 248 12.47 15.80 7.55
C THR A 248 11.93 15.71 8.97
N LEU A 249 12.61 15.01 9.88
CA LEU A 249 12.22 15.02 11.30
C LEU A 249 12.34 16.42 11.92
N GLU A 250 13.39 17.18 11.61
CA GLU A 250 13.53 18.55 12.10
C GLU A 250 12.43 19.49 11.55
N GLU A 251 12.03 19.31 10.29
CA GLU A 251 10.88 20.00 9.72
C GLU A 251 9.57 19.62 10.44
N LEU A 252 9.35 18.32 10.70
CA LEU A 252 8.16 17.85 11.44
C LEU A 252 8.13 18.38 12.87
N LYS A 253 9.27 18.50 13.56
CA LYS A 253 9.35 19.13 14.89
C LYS A 253 8.99 20.60 14.83
N THR A 254 9.39 21.29 13.77
CA THR A 254 9.05 22.71 13.56
C THR A 254 7.55 22.88 13.30
N LEU A 255 6.97 22.03 12.46
CA LEU A 255 5.55 22.07 12.08
C LEU A 255 4.61 21.54 13.18
N CYS A 256 5.09 20.63 14.03
CA CYS A 256 4.31 19.96 15.07
C CYS A 256 5.07 19.97 16.41
N PRO A 257 5.30 21.14 17.03
CA PRO A 257 6.21 21.29 18.17
C PRO A 257 5.77 20.55 19.44
N THR A 258 4.47 20.29 19.59
CA THR A 258 3.91 19.56 20.74
C THR A 258 3.93 18.04 20.56
N ARG A 259 4.18 17.54 19.34
CA ARG A 259 4.16 16.10 19.05
C ARG A 259 5.45 15.44 19.51
N ARG A 260 5.33 14.36 20.29
CA ARG A 260 6.44 13.47 20.60
C ARG A 260 6.74 12.56 19.40
N TRP A 261 7.84 12.84 18.71
CA TRP A 261 8.37 12.02 17.62
C TRP A 261 9.48 11.11 18.14
N ASN A 262 9.29 9.79 18.05
CA ASN A 262 10.35 8.84 18.35
C ASN A 262 10.96 8.37 17.03
N LEU A 263 12.18 8.76 16.72
CA LEU A 263 12.90 8.19 15.59
C LEU A 263 13.64 6.92 16.03
N ILE A 264 13.20 5.78 15.50
CA ILE A 264 13.85 4.49 15.72
C ILE A 264 14.80 4.23 14.55
N LYS A 265 16.10 4.25 14.85
CA LYS A 265 17.16 3.90 13.92
C LYS A 265 17.38 2.39 13.91
N ILE A 266 17.04 1.73 12.81
CA ILE A 266 17.09 0.27 12.65
C ILE A 266 18.28 -0.07 11.78
N ASP A 267 19.42 -0.31 12.42
CA ASP A 267 20.68 -0.59 11.75
C ASP A 267 20.89 -2.11 11.70
N ILE A 268 21.04 -2.66 10.50
CA ILE A 268 21.05 -4.12 10.26
C ILE A 268 22.43 -4.59 9.78
N PRO A 269 23.20 -5.32 10.62
CA PRO A 269 24.46 -5.95 10.22
C PRO A 269 24.27 -6.96 9.09
N ASN A 270 25.29 -7.13 8.25
CA ASN A 270 25.19 -8.03 7.09
C ASN A 270 24.91 -9.49 7.50
N VAL A 271 25.55 -9.96 8.57
CA VAL A 271 25.35 -11.32 9.10
C VAL A 271 23.90 -11.55 9.49
N GLU A 272 23.28 -10.59 10.16
CA GLU A 272 21.87 -10.65 10.56
C GLU A 272 20.95 -10.62 9.34
N LEU A 273 21.23 -9.74 8.37
CA LEU A 273 20.50 -9.68 7.10
C LEU A 273 20.52 -11.04 6.40
N GLN A 274 21.69 -11.64 6.17
CA GLN A 274 21.78 -12.91 5.45
C GLN A 274 21.05 -14.04 6.20
N GLN A 275 21.20 -14.09 7.52
CA GLN A 275 20.51 -15.10 8.34
C GLN A 275 19.00 -14.97 8.22
N LYS A 276 18.42 -13.80 8.51
CA LYS A 276 16.96 -13.61 8.46
C LYS A 276 16.39 -13.69 7.05
N ARG A 277 17.16 -13.27 6.06
CA ARG A 277 16.83 -13.44 4.65
C ARG A 277 16.64 -14.91 4.29
N PHE A 278 17.57 -15.77 4.73
CA PHE A 278 17.50 -17.20 4.47
C PHE A 278 16.44 -17.92 5.32
N ASP A 279 16.38 -17.64 6.63
CA ASP A 279 15.55 -18.42 7.56
C ASP A 279 14.07 -18.05 7.51
N THR A 280 13.74 -16.81 7.11
CA THR A 280 12.38 -16.27 7.30
C THR A 280 11.90 -15.49 6.09
N ILE A 281 12.59 -14.41 5.72
CA ILE A 281 12.05 -13.37 4.82
C ILE A 281 11.78 -13.95 3.42
N ARG A 282 12.65 -14.83 2.89
CA ARG A 282 12.42 -15.47 1.59
C ARG A 282 11.09 -16.24 1.50
N HIS A 283 10.61 -16.81 2.62
CA HIS A 283 9.35 -17.55 2.67
C HIS A 283 8.16 -16.59 2.64
N LEU A 284 8.29 -15.44 3.28
CA LEU A 284 7.27 -14.37 3.29
C LEU A 284 7.20 -13.62 1.95
N ILE A 285 8.30 -13.51 1.21
CA ILE A 285 8.32 -12.88 -0.12
C ILE A 285 7.68 -13.79 -1.18
N TYR A 286 7.89 -15.09 -1.07
CA TYR A 286 7.27 -16.10 -1.95
C TYR A 286 5.74 -15.86 -2.05
N PRO A 287 5.13 -15.93 -3.25
CA PRO A 287 5.63 -16.53 -4.50
C PRO A 287 6.56 -15.67 -5.37
N LEU A 288 6.85 -14.43 -4.98
CA LEU A 288 7.78 -13.58 -5.71
C LEU A 288 9.22 -14.10 -5.60
N LYS A 289 10.00 -13.94 -6.68
CA LYS A 289 11.34 -14.53 -6.81
C LYS A 289 12.40 -13.56 -7.35
N THR A 290 12.06 -12.30 -7.59
CA THR A 290 13.04 -11.35 -8.15
C THR A 290 13.94 -10.76 -7.07
N VAL A 291 15.14 -10.31 -7.46
CA VAL A 291 16.08 -9.63 -6.56
C VAL A 291 15.47 -8.35 -5.97
N LEU A 292 14.66 -7.64 -6.76
CA LEU A 292 13.98 -6.44 -6.28
C LEU A 292 12.95 -6.77 -5.20
N ASP A 293 12.17 -7.83 -5.39
CA ASP A 293 11.18 -8.27 -4.39
C ASP A 293 11.85 -8.68 -3.08
N ASP A 294 13.02 -9.33 -3.18
CA ASP A 294 13.83 -9.71 -2.03
C ASP A 294 14.40 -8.50 -1.26
N SER A 295 14.96 -7.53 -1.98
CA SER A 295 15.52 -6.30 -1.38
C SER A 295 14.44 -5.46 -0.67
N LEU A 296 13.29 -5.26 -1.32
CA LEU A 296 12.16 -4.52 -0.76
C LEU A 296 11.55 -5.27 0.44
N GLY A 297 11.36 -6.59 0.30
CA GLY A 297 10.87 -7.45 1.37
C GLY A 297 11.78 -7.43 2.61
N CYS A 298 13.10 -7.48 2.43
CA CYS A 298 14.06 -7.38 3.53
C CYS A 298 13.97 -6.02 4.25
N SER A 299 14.00 -4.93 3.49
CA SER A 299 13.88 -3.57 4.02
C SER A 299 12.62 -3.41 4.86
N LEU A 300 11.49 -3.85 4.32
CA LEU A 300 10.20 -3.71 4.98
C LEU A 300 10.04 -4.64 6.19
N TRP A 301 10.53 -5.88 6.13
CA TRP A 301 10.51 -6.80 7.26
C TRP A 301 11.31 -6.24 8.45
N PHE A 302 12.56 -5.79 8.21
CA PHE A 302 13.38 -5.22 9.28
C PHE A 302 12.81 -3.92 9.84
N ALA A 303 12.27 -3.04 8.98
CA ALA A 303 11.60 -1.83 9.43
C ALA A 303 10.36 -2.17 10.29
N SER A 304 9.52 -3.09 9.82
CA SER A 304 8.30 -3.51 10.51
C SER A 304 8.54 -4.33 11.78
N ARG A 305 9.74 -4.89 11.98
CA ARG A 305 10.18 -5.43 13.28
C ARG A 305 10.23 -4.34 14.35
N GLY A 306 10.57 -3.12 13.93
CA GLY A 306 10.65 -1.93 14.75
C GLY A 306 11.52 -2.07 15.99
N LEU A 307 12.62 -2.80 15.88
CA LEU A 307 13.65 -2.94 16.89
C LEU A 307 14.88 -2.16 16.42
N GLY A 308 15.31 -1.18 17.20
CA GLY A 308 16.43 -0.31 16.85
C GLY A 308 16.88 0.56 18.02
N LYS A 309 17.43 1.74 17.73
CA LYS A 309 17.83 2.74 18.72
C LYS A 309 16.97 4.00 18.62
N CYS A 310 16.44 4.47 19.74
CA CYS A 310 15.80 5.78 19.87
C CYS A 310 16.60 6.60 20.89
N ASN A 311 17.07 7.78 20.51
CA ASN A 311 17.94 8.63 21.35
C ASN A 311 19.14 7.87 21.95
N GLY A 312 19.79 7.03 21.14
CA GLY A 312 20.94 6.22 21.55
C GLY A 312 20.63 4.98 22.39
N LYS A 313 19.39 4.79 22.84
CA LYS A 313 18.97 3.64 23.67
C LYS A 313 18.24 2.61 22.83
N SER A 314 18.42 1.32 23.15
CA SER A 314 17.65 0.24 22.52
C SER A 314 16.15 0.48 22.74
N TYR A 315 15.37 0.36 21.67
CA TYR A 315 13.94 0.60 21.67
C TYR A 315 13.25 -0.36 20.70
N LYS A 316 12.12 -0.92 21.15
CA LYS A 316 11.21 -1.71 20.33
C LYS A 316 9.85 -1.04 20.33
N THR A 317 9.38 -0.60 19.17
CA THR A 317 8.08 0.07 19.09
C THR A 317 6.94 -0.87 19.51
N PRO A 318 6.03 -0.40 20.37
CA PRO A 318 4.84 -1.15 20.76
C PRO A 318 3.66 -0.93 19.79
N ALA A 319 3.86 -0.18 18.69
CA ALA A 319 2.83 0.11 17.72
C ALA A 319 2.27 -1.17 17.06
N ARG A 320 0.94 -1.19 16.88
CA ARG A 320 0.22 -2.26 16.17
C ARG A 320 0.00 -1.94 14.70
N VAL A 321 0.01 -0.65 14.36
CA VAL A 321 -0.29 -0.14 13.02
C VAL A 321 0.97 0.48 12.43
N LEU A 322 1.25 0.13 11.18
CA LEU A 322 2.30 0.72 10.36
C LEU A 322 1.67 1.51 9.21
N LEU A 323 1.87 2.82 9.16
CA LEU A 323 1.53 3.61 7.98
C LEU A 323 2.67 3.52 6.95
N SER A 324 2.31 3.37 5.68
CA SER A 324 3.24 3.29 4.56
C SER A 324 2.83 4.23 3.42
N GLY A 325 3.83 4.87 2.81
CA GLY A 325 3.70 5.70 1.60
C GLY A 325 3.46 4.91 0.31
N MET A 326 3.35 3.58 0.38
CA MET A 326 3.11 2.70 -0.77
C MET A 326 1.91 3.15 -1.61
N GLY A 327 2.08 3.17 -2.93
CA GLY A 327 1.07 3.58 -3.91
C GLY A 327 1.18 5.04 -4.34
N ALA A 328 1.88 5.90 -3.59
CA ALA A 328 2.03 7.31 -3.95
C ALA A 328 2.75 7.47 -5.30
N ASP A 329 3.88 6.78 -5.50
CA ASP A 329 4.67 6.85 -6.73
C ASP A 329 3.88 6.36 -7.96
N GLU A 330 3.15 5.25 -7.85
CA GLU A 330 2.34 4.70 -8.95
C GLU A 330 1.13 5.60 -9.28
N LEU A 331 0.54 6.25 -8.27
CA LEU A 331 -0.59 7.15 -8.46
C LEU A 331 -0.16 8.54 -8.99
N LEU A 332 0.96 9.08 -8.51
CA LEU A 332 1.38 10.46 -8.78
C LEU A 332 2.61 10.57 -9.69
N GLY A 333 3.07 9.46 -10.25
CA GLY A 333 4.17 9.47 -11.20
C GLY A 333 5.53 9.80 -10.58
N GLY A 334 5.79 9.37 -9.35
CA GLY A 334 7.01 9.74 -8.61
C GLY A 334 8.30 9.16 -9.21
N TYR A 335 8.24 7.99 -9.87
CA TYR A 335 9.40 7.36 -10.47
C TYR A 335 9.96 8.14 -11.69
N THR A 336 11.30 8.26 -11.75
CA THR A 336 12.00 8.93 -12.86
C THR A 336 11.67 8.32 -14.24
N ARG A 337 11.30 7.03 -14.31
CA ARG A 337 10.90 6.37 -15.57
C ARG A 337 9.69 7.02 -16.22
N TYR A 338 8.74 7.52 -15.44
CA TYR A 338 7.54 8.17 -15.97
C TYR A 338 7.88 9.46 -16.73
N ARG A 339 8.82 10.25 -16.20
CA ARG A 339 9.35 11.43 -16.91
C ARG A 339 10.01 11.05 -18.23
N LYS A 340 10.76 9.94 -18.28
CA LYS A 340 11.37 9.44 -19.53
C LYS A 340 10.34 8.96 -20.54
N ILE A 341 9.26 8.31 -20.09
CA ILE A 341 8.16 7.86 -20.96
C ILE A 341 7.45 9.07 -21.55
N LEU A 342 7.11 10.06 -20.72
CA LEU A 342 6.48 11.29 -21.18
C LEU A 342 7.33 12.02 -22.23
N GLN A 343 8.64 12.18 -21.97
CA GLN A 343 9.57 12.81 -22.92
C GLN A 343 9.67 12.08 -24.27
N ARG A 344 9.50 10.76 -24.30
CA ARG A 344 9.71 9.94 -25.51
C ARG A 344 8.42 9.60 -26.25
N HIS A 345 7.32 9.47 -25.53
CA HIS A 345 6.10 8.83 -26.01
C HIS A 345 4.82 9.61 -25.65
N GLY A 346 4.94 10.78 -25.01
CA GLY A 346 3.82 11.68 -24.74
C GLY A 346 2.92 11.26 -23.57
N TRP A 347 1.86 12.06 -23.36
CA TRP A 347 0.95 11.94 -22.22
C TRP A 347 0.09 10.68 -22.23
N GLN A 348 -0.36 10.24 -23.41
CA GLN A 348 -1.16 9.02 -23.54
C GLN A 348 -0.35 7.80 -23.06
N SER A 349 0.88 7.64 -23.56
CA SER A 349 1.76 6.54 -23.16
C SER A 349 2.12 6.59 -21.67
N LEU A 350 2.26 7.79 -21.10
CA LEU A 350 2.43 7.95 -19.65
C LEU A 350 1.18 7.45 -18.89
N ASN A 351 -0.02 7.82 -19.32
CA ASN A 351 -1.25 7.37 -18.68
C ASN A 351 -1.38 5.84 -18.70
N GLU A 352 -1.13 5.24 -19.87
CA GLU A 352 -1.16 3.79 -20.05
C GLU A 352 -0.14 3.08 -19.15
N GLU A 353 1.07 3.64 -18.98
CA GLU A 353 2.06 3.05 -18.06
C GLU A 353 1.66 3.22 -16.59
N LEU A 354 1.11 4.38 -16.19
CA LEU A 354 0.60 4.59 -14.83
C LEU A 354 -0.52 3.61 -14.47
N ASP A 355 -1.49 3.42 -15.37
CA ASP A 355 -2.58 2.45 -15.17
C ASP A 355 -2.05 1.01 -15.13
N LYS A 356 -1.10 0.68 -16.00
CA LYS A 356 -0.44 -0.64 -16.01
C LYS A 356 0.34 -0.90 -14.73
N ASP A 357 1.10 0.06 -14.22
CA ASP A 357 1.85 -0.10 -12.97
C ASP A 357 0.89 -0.20 -11.78
N PHE A 358 -0.15 0.64 -11.72
CA PHE A 358 -1.19 0.54 -10.69
C PHE A 358 -1.87 -0.84 -10.68
N SER A 359 -2.21 -1.38 -11.87
CA SER A 359 -2.85 -2.70 -12.01
C SER A 359 -2.01 -3.87 -11.49
N LYS A 360 -0.69 -3.66 -11.35
CA LYS A 360 0.27 -4.68 -10.89
C LYS A 360 0.60 -4.57 -9.40
N ILE A 361 0.29 -3.44 -8.75
CA ILE A 361 0.49 -3.24 -7.30
C ILE A 361 -0.01 -4.44 -6.47
N PRO A 362 -1.21 -5.02 -6.71
CA PRO A 362 -1.73 -6.12 -5.88
C PRO A 362 -0.81 -7.35 -5.85
N SER A 363 -0.21 -7.72 -6.99
CA SER A 363 0.60 -8.93 -7.14
C SER A 363 2.11 -8.68 -7.00
N ARG A 364 2.58 -7.46 -7.28
CA ARG A 364 4.02 -7.10 -7.22
C ARG A 364 4.45 -6.54 -5.87
N ASN A 365 3.56 -5.86 -5.15
CA ASN A 365 3.93 -5.10 -3.96
C ASN A 365 3.13 -5.58 -2.74
N LEU A 366 1.82 -5.41 -2.76
CA LEU A 366 1.02 -5.43 -1.52
C LEU A 366 0.91 -6.80 -0.86
N GLY A 367 0.83 -7.89 -1.63
CA GLY A 367 0.84 -9.25 -1.06
C GLY A 367 2.12 -9.52 -0.26
N ARG A 368 3.29 -9.26 -0.86
CA ARG A 368 4.61 -9.35 -0.19
C ARG A 368 4.66 -8.45 1.04
N ASP A 369 4.30 -7.18 0.86
CA ASP A 369 4.46 -6.14 1.87
C ASP A 369 3.58 -6.40 3.10
N ASN A 370 2.37 -6.93 2.88
CA ASN A 370 1.48 -7.38 3.92
C ASN A 370 2.09 -8.55 4.71
N ARG A 371 2.54 -9.62 4.04
CA ARG A 371 3.13 -10.80 4.69
C ARG A 371 4.33 -10.45 5.56
N VAL A 372 5.27 -9.65 5.05
CA VAL A 372 6.47 -9.29 5.81
C VAL A 372 6.17 -8.41 7.02
N CYS A 373 5.18 -7.52 6.95
CA CYS A 373 4.77 -6.72 8.11
C CYS A 373 3.98 -7.55 9.14
N CYS A 374 3.09 -8.42 8.67
CA CYS A 374 2.23 -9.25 9.51
C CYS A 374 3.01 -10.30 10.32
N ASP A 375 4.17 -10.75 9.85
CA ASP A 375 5.08 -11.64 10.60
C ASP A 375 5.48 -11.05 11.97
N HIS A 376 5.48 -9.72 12.08
CA HIS A 376 5.71 -9.01 13.33
C HIS A 376 4.44 -8.67 14.11
N GLY A 377 3.30 -9.25 13.75
CA GLY A 377 2.00 -9.00 14.36
C GLY A 377 1.61 -7.52 14.29
N ARG A 378 1.89 -6.88 13.16
CA ARG A 378 1.54 -5.48 12.88
C ARG A 378 0.73 -5.39 11.60
N GLN A 379 -0.25 -4.50 11.60
CA GLN A 379 -1.10 -4.24 10.46
C GLN A 379 -0.50 -3.12 9.61
N LEU A 380 -0.14 -3.42 8.37
CA LEU A 380 0.22 -2.43 7.38
C LEU A 380 -1.03 -1.68 6.91
N ARG A 381 -0.99 -0.36 6.89
CA ARG A 381 -2.05 0.50 6.37
C ARG A 381 -1.44 1.47 5.36
N THR A 382 -2.05 1.57 4.18
CA THR A 382 -1.55 2.32 3.03
C THR A 382 -2.53 3.46 2.68
N PRO A 383 -2.37 4.67 3.26
CA PRO A 383 -3.35 5.75 3.09
C PRO A 383 -3.52 6.24 1.64
N TYR A 384 -2.46 6.20 0.83
CA TYR A 384 -2.52 6.52 -0.60
C TYR A 384 -3.34 5.51 -1.41
N LEU A 385 -3.61 4.32 -0.85
CA LEU A 385 -4.43 3.28 -1.47
C LEU A 385 -5.80 3.17 -0.79
N ASP A 386 -6.32 4.31 -0.34
CA ASP A 386 -7.73 4.45 0.01
C ASP A 386 -8.56 4.60 -1.26
N GLU A 387 -9.69 3.92 -1.31
CA GLU A 387 -10.56 3.83 -2.48
C GLU A 387 -10.96 5.23 -2.98
N ASN A 388 -11.35 6.14 -2.09
CA ASN A 388 -11.76 7.50 -2.45
C ASN A 388 -10.57 8.33 -2.97
N PHE A 389 -9.39 8.15 -2.38
CA PHE A 389 -8.17 8.83 -2.83
C PHE A 389 -7.74 8.31 -4.21
N VAL A 390 -7.75 6.99 -4.41
CA VAL A 390 -7.43 6.35 -5.69
C VAL A 390 -8.40 6.79 -6.78
N GLU A 391 -9.70 6.76 -6.51
CA GLU A 391 -10.75 7.19 -7.44
C GLU A 391 -10.54 8.65 -7.85
N PHE A 392 -10.30 9.54 -6.89
CA PHE A 392 -10.01 10.94 -7.17
C PHE A 392 -8.76 11.11 -8.05
N ILE A 393 -7.60 10.56 -7.65
CA ILE A 393 -6.34 10.74 -8.38
C ILE A 393 -6.40 10.13 -9.78
N ARG A 394 -7.01 8.95 -9.94
CA ARG A 394 -7.13 8.30 -11.26
C ARG A 394 -8.16 8.96 -12.17
N GLY A 395 -9.09 9.75 -11.61
CA GLY A 395 -9.97 10.63 -12.37
C GLY A 395 -9.30 11.91 -12.86
N LEU A 396 -8.09 12.24 -12.38
CA LEU A 396 -7.33 13.39 -12.85
C LEU A 396 -6.58 13.06 -14.15
N ALA A 397 -6.44 14.08 -14.99
CA ALA A 397 -5.61 13.97 -16.18
C ALA A 397 -4.12 13.78 -15.82
N PRO A 398 -3.33 13.08 -16.66
CA PRO A 398 -1.91 12.80 -16.37
C PRO A 398 -1.06 14.03 -16.05
N TRP A 399 -1.32 15.18 -16.69
CA TRP A 399 -0.62 16.44 -16.45
C TRP A 399 -0.93 17.12 -15.12
N GLN A 400 -2.01 16.72 -14.46
CA GLN A 400 -2.33 17.18 -13.10
C GLN A 400 -1.66 16.29 -12.04
N ARG A 401 -1.21 15.08 -12.44
CA ARG A 401 -0.56 14.10 -11.56
C ARG A 401 0.95 14.23 -11.60
N LEU A 402 1.52 14.44 -12.80
CA LEU A 402 2.95 14.58 -13.02
C LEU A 402 3.25 15.92 -13.69
N TYR A 403 4.08 16.72 -13.03
CA TYR A 403 4.61 17.97 -13.57
C TYR A 403 6.09 17.81 -13.99
N ILE A 404 6.43 18.21 -15.21
CA ILE A 404 7.82 18.29 -15.69
C ILE A 404 8.29 19.73 -15.54
N PHE A 405 9.32 19.94 -14.73
CA PHE A 405 10.15 21.14 -14.83
C PHE A 405 11.03 20.98 -16.06
N ASN A 406 10.82 21.80 -17.09
CA ASN A 406 11.78 21.89 -18.19
C ASN A 406 13.10 22.41 -17.60
N TYR A 407 14.08 21.52 -17.43
CA TYR A 407 15.49 21.89 -17.17
C TYR A 407 16.05 22.53 -18.45
N VAL A 408 15.60 23.74 -18.78
CA VAL A 408 16.31 24.61 -19.71
C VAL A 408 17.22 25.47 -18.83
N ASN A 409 18.53 25.23 -18.96
CA ASN A 409 19.65 25.95 -18.36
C ASN A 409 19.92 25.70 -16.88
N ASN A 410 20.66 24.64 -16.57
CA ASN A 410 21.86 24.75 -15.72
C ASN A 410 22.75 23.53 -15.97
N SER A 411 23.76 23.74 -16.80
CA SER A 411 24.97 22.92 -16.89
C SER A 411 25.64 22.84 -15.52
N TRP A 412 25.86 21.62 -15.02
CA TRP A 412 26.79 21.33 -13.93
C TRP A 412 28.19 21.13 -14.46
#